data_AF-A0A6C0U4S8-F1
#
_entry.id   AF-A0A6C0U4S8-F1
#
_cell.length_a   1.000
_cell.length_b   1.000
_cell.length_c   1.000
_cell.angle_alpha   90.00
_cell.angle_beta   90.00
_cell.angle_gamma   90.00
#
_symmetry.space_group_name_H-M   'P 1'
#
loop_
_entity.id
_entity.type
_entity.pdbx_description
1 polymer ?
#
loop_
_entity_poly.entity_id
_entity_poly.type
_entity_poly.pdbx_seq_one_letter_code
_entity_poly.pdbx_strand_id
1 'polypeptide(L)'
;MKCITLLQELHANTRRTRITYRGEVDGTLAAIKCYRRPLFGLIHWLRAERRGRRLRRAGGPVPEIVYSGWLADQRCFCFATGFLEGYRPLREVLQGEPSRDRQFDIIRLLGRTMADIHARGIEQPDGNLTNFMLGSGDVIALVDEDDIRVYPGALAANVALLNLANIASRLVDPDMVQALLDAYLAVLPAERAEAWNQKRFQASVKSWRQCLEAKRAKRNIARVRNFD
;
A
#
# COMPACT_ATOMS: atom_id res chain seq x y z
N MET A 1 14.61 -27.29 -6.43
CA MET A 1 14.96 -25.87 -6.73
C MET A 1 13.75 -25.28 -7.44
N LYS A 2 13.24 -24.11 -7.03
CA LYS A 2 12.09 -23.50 -7.72
C LYS A 2 12.51 -22.97 -9.09
N CYS A 3 11.68 -23.17 -10.11
CA CYS A 3 11.87 -22.58 -11.43
C CYS A 3 11.34 -21.14 -11.40
N ILE A 4 12.18 -20.15 -11.70
CA ILE A 4 11.82 -18.73 -11.61
C ILE A 4 12.14 -18.04 -12.93
N THR A 5 11.11 -17.47 -13.57
CA THR A 5 11.24 -16.76 -14.83
C THR A 5 10.79 -15.32 -14.66
N LEU A 6 11.62 -14.35 -15.04
CA LEU A 6 11.24 -12.94 -15.07
C LEU A 6 10.69 -12.62 -16.47
N LEU A 7 9.45 -12.14 -16.56
CA LEU A 7 8.77 -11.91 -17.85
C LEU A 7 8.78 -10.44 -18.25
N GLN A 8 8.30 -9.55 -17.37
CA GLN A 8 8.12 -8.12 -17.68
C GLN A 8 8.52 -7.26 -16.48
N GLU A 9 9.29 -6.19 -16.71
CA GLU A 9 9.55 -5.17 -15.68
C GLU A 9 8.28 -4.33 -15.44
N LEU A 10 7.80 -4.31 -14.20
CA LEU A 10 6.64 -3.50 -13.78
C LEU A 10 7.08 -2.16 -13.21
N HIS A 11 8.15 -2.16 -12.41
CA HIS A 11 8.65 -0.95 -11.76
C HIS A 11 10.13 -1.08 -11.42
N ALA A 12 10.89 0.01 -11.53
CA ALA A 12 12.23 0.12 -11.00
C ALA A 12 12.40 1.43 -10.24
N ASN A 13 13.09 1.38 -9.10
CA ASN A 13 13.52 2.62 -8.45
C ASN A 13 14.55 3.35 -9.32
N THR A 14 14.74 4.65 -9.09
CA THR A 14 15.66 5.50 -9.91
C THR A 14 17.08 4.94 -10.02
N ARG A 15 17.58 4.32 -8.95
CA ARG A 15 18.94 3.73 -8.92
C ARG A 15 18.99 2.29 -9.47
N ARG A 16 17.84 1.74 -9.88
CA ARG A 16 17.64 0.35 -10.35
C ARG A 16 18.22 -0.71 -9.41
N THR A 17 18.28 -0.39 -8.11
CA THR A 17 18.68 -1.32 -7.04
C THR A 17 17.52 -2.17 -6.56
N ARG A 18 16.28 -1.80 -6.89
CA ARG A 18 15.07 -2.56 -6.63
C ARG A 18 14.22 -2.53 -7.89
N ILE A 19 13.95 -3.70 -8.43
CA ILE A 19 13.13 -3.85 -9.64
C ILE A 19 12.06 -4.90 -9.35
N THR A 20 10.82 -4.56 -9.63
CA THR A 20 9.67 -5.46 -9.54
C THR A 20 9.33 -5.93 -10.95
N TYR A 21 9.20 -7.24 -11.11
CA TYR A 21 8.83 -7.91 -12.34
C TYR A 21 7.49 -8.61 -12.18
N ARG A 22 6.73 -8.74 -13.27
CA ARG A 22 5.82 -9.85 -13.47
C ARG A 22 6.66 -11.04 -13.92
N GLY A 23 6.45 -12.19 -13.31
CA GLY A 23 7.18 -13.40 -13.65
C GLY A 23 6.41 -14.64 -13.23
N GLU A 24 7.09 -15.77 -13.22
CA GLU A 24 6.55 -17.06 -12.83
C GLU A 24 7.44 -17.72 -11.78
N VAL A 25 6.80 -18.40 -10.84
CA VAL A 25 7.45 -19.27 -9.86
C VAL A 25 6.78 -20.64 -9.97
N ASP A 26 7.52 -21.64 -10.43
CA ASP A 26 7.00 -22.99 -10.73
C ASP A 26 5.75 -22.96 -11.65
N GLY A 27 5.77 -22.09 -12.66
CA GLY A 27 4.66 -21.90 -13.62
C GLY A 27 3.47 -21.09 -13.09
N THR A 28 3.50 -20.62 -11.84
CA THR A 28 2.45 -19.76 -11.27
C THR A 28 2.86 -18.30 -11.38
N LEU A 29 1.94 -17.43 -11.83
CA LEU A 29 2.22 -16.00 -11.98
C LEU A 29 2.53 -15.32 -10.64
N ALA A 30 3.58 -14.51 -10.64
CA ALA A 30 4.11 -13.85 -9.44
C ALA A 30 4.51 -12.39 -9.72
N ALA A 31 4.35 -11.55 -8.70
CA ALA A 31 5.02 -10.25 -8.60
C ALA A 31 6.36 -10.45 -7.88
N ILE A 32 7.47 -10.30 -8.62
CA ILE A 32 8.82 -10.67 -8.20
C ILE A 32 9.65 -9.41 -7.97
N LYS A 33 10.00 -9.13 -6.71
CA LYS A 33 10.84 -8.00 -6.34
C LYS A 33 12.29 -8.43 -6.16
N CYS A 34 13.16 -7.90 -7.01
CA CYS A 34 14.59 -8.17 -7.03
C CYS A 34 15.36 -7.02 -6.37
N TYR A 35 16.01 -7.31 -5.24
CA TYR A 35 16.90 -6.40 -4.53
C TYR A 35 18.34 -6.65 -4.98
N ARG A 36 18.86 -5.72 -5.79
CA ARG A 36 20.19 -5.75 -6.39
C ARG A 36 21.18 -5.01 -5.48
N ARG A 37 22.45 -5.44 -5.53
CA ARG A 37 23.61 -5.09 -4.67
C ARG A 37 23.70 -5.95 -3.39
N PRO A 38 24.86 -6.55 -3.06
CA PRO A 38 24.93 -7.63 -2.07
C PRO A 38 24.45 -7.21 -0.68
N LEU A 39 25.09 -6.23 -0.04
CA LEU A 39 24.79 -5.86 1.34
C LEU A 39 23.47 -5.10 1.47
N PHE A 40 23.25 -4.12 0.61
CA PHE A 40 22.02 -3.32 0.63
C PHE A 40 20.79 -4.17 0.25
N GLY A 41 20.93 -5.03 -0.77
CA GLY A 41 19.87 -5.93 -1.21
C GLY A 41 19.51 -6.95 -0.15
N LEU A 42 20.50 -7.53 0.54
CA LEU A 42 20.27 -8.45 1.66
C LEU A 42 19.44 -7.79 2.78
N ILE A 43 19.80 -6.56 3.19
CA ILE A 43 19.08 -5.83 4.25
C ILE A 43 17.63 -5.58 3.86
N HIS A 44 17.38 -5.14 2.62
CA HIS A 44 16.04 -4.87 2.14
C HIS A 44 15.21 -6.14 1.97
N TRP A 45 15.81 -7.22 1.48
CA TRP A 45 15.16 -8.52 1.36
C TRP A 45 14.79 -9.10 2.74
N LEU A 46 15.71 -9.10 3.70
CA LEU A 46 15.43 -9.55 5.07
C LEU A 46 14.30 -8.75 5.72
N ARG A 47 14.23 -7.44 5.44
CA ARG A 47 13.14 -6.58 5.90
C ARG A 47 11.81 -7.00 5.26
N ALA A 48 11.78 -7.15 3.93
CA ALA A 48 10.59 -7.57 3.19
C ALA A 48 10.09 -8.95 3.65
N GLU A 49 10.99 -9.92 3.80
CA GLU A 49 10.64 -11.27 4.26
C GLU A 49 10.06 -11.25 5.67
N ARG A 50 10.75 -10.61 6.63
CA ARG A 50 10.29 -10.56 8.03
C ARG A 50 8.96 -9.84 8.16
N ARG A 51 8.80 -8.69 7.49
CA ARG A 51 7.58 -7.88 7.56
C ARG A 51 6.44 -8.55 6.82
N GLY A 52 6.67 -9.08 5.62
CA GLY A 52 5.66 -9.79 4.85
C GLY A 52 5.13 -11.03 5.57
N ARG A 53 6.00 -11.80 6.25
CA ARG A 53 5.55 -12.93 7.08
C ARG A 53 4.71 -12.46 8.27
N ARG A 54 5.08 -11.38 8.95
CA ARG A 54 4.30 -10.81 10.08
C ARG A 54 2.94 -10.30 9.61
N LEU A 55 2.90 -9.62 8.47
CA LEU A 55 1.68 -9.08 7.89
C LEU A 55 0.66 -10.17 7.58
N ARG A 56 1.11 -11.27 6.96
CA ARG A 56 0.23 -12.43 6.68
C ARG A 56 -0.25 -13.12 7.95
N ARG A 57 0.61 -13.26 8.97
CA ARG A 57 0.19 -13.80 10.28
C ARG A 57 -0.85 -12.92 10.98
N ALA A 58 -0.79 -11.60 10.80
CA ALA A 58 -1.82 -10.68 11.28
C ALA A 58 -3.10 -10.70 10.42
N GLY A 59 -3.14 -11.52 9.36
CA GLY A 59 -4.27 -11.60 8.44
C GLY A 59 -4.43 -10.36 7.56
N GLY A 60 -3.34 -9.68 7.21
CA GLY A 60 -3.40 -8.55 6.29
C GLY A 60 -3.84 -8.98 4.88
N PRO A 61 -4.59 -8.13 4.14
CA PRO A 61 -5.07 -8.46 2.80
C PRO A 61 -3.95 -8.29 1.77
N VAL A 62 -2.97 -9.18 1.80
CA VAL A 62 -1.81 -9.19 0.90
C VAL A 62 -1.72 -10.51 0.15
N PRO A 63 -1.18 -10.53 -1.08
CA PRO A 63 -0.97 -11.77 -1.82
C PRO A 63 -0.07 -12.73 -1.02
N GLU A 64 -0.15 -14.03 -1.25
CA GLU A 64 0.73 -15.00 -0.57
C GLU A 64 2.21 -14.85 -0.97
N ILE A 65 3.14 -15.31 -0.12
CA ILE A 65 4.57 -15.39 -0.50
C ILE A 65 4.76 -16.69 -1.27
N VAL A 66 5.12 -16.59 -2.55
CA VAL A 66 5.38 -17.76 -3.40
C VAL A 66 6.86 -18.14 -3.43
N TYR A 67 7.77 -17.18 -3.21
CA TYR A 67 9.21 -17.43 -3.08
C TYR A 67 9.91 -16.32 -2.30
N SER A 68 10.97 -16.69 -1.56
CA SER A 68 11.87 -15.73 -0.95
C SER A 68 13.27 -16.34 -0.84
N GLY A 69 14.28 -15.70 -1.42
CA GLY A 69 15.64 -16.23 -1.41
C GLY A 69 16.56 -15.59 -2.44
N TRP A 70 17.77 -16.14 -2.57
CA TRP A 70 18.73 -15.73 -3.59
C TRP A 70 18.33 -16.28 -4.96
N LEU A 71 18.43 -15.45 -6.01
CA LEU A 71 18.24 -15.86 -7.40
C LEU A 71 19.58 -15.74 -8.14
N ALA A 72 20.24 -16.88 -8.35
CA ALA A 72 21.62 -16.95 -8.84
C ALA A 72 21.79 -16.30 -10.22
N ASP A 73 20.94 -16.66 -11.18
CA ASP A 73 21.01 -16.18 -12.57
C ASP A 73 20.84 -14.66 -12.67
N GLN A 74 20.08 -14.07 -11.74
CA GLN A 74 19.81 -12.64 -11.68
C GLN A 74 20.71 -11.89 -10.69
N ARG A 75 21.55 -12.62 -9.96
CA ARG A 75 22.45 -12.13 -8.91
C ARG A 75 21.77 -11.16 -7.94
N CYS A 76 20.58 -11.52 -7.46
CA CYS A 76 19.79 -10.68 -6.58
C CYS A 76 19.12 -11.48 -5.46
N PHE A 77 18.76 -10.79 -4.38
CA PHE A 77 17.79 -11.31 -3.43
C PHE A 77 16.39 -11.06 -3.96
N CYS A 78 15.53 -12.05 -3.84
CA CYS A 78 14.20 -12.09 -4.42
C CYS A 78 13.15 -12.26 -3.32
N PHE A 79 12.10 -11.45 -3.40
CA PHE A 79 10.87 -11.63 -2.65
C PHE A 79 9.72 -11.63 -3.65
N ALA A 80 9.05 -12.77 -3.79
CA ALA A 80 7.99 -12.97 -4.76
C ALA A 80 6.66 -13.27 -4.05
N THR A 81 5.61 -12.62 -4.53
CA THR A 81 4.24 -12.82 -4.06
C THR A 81 3.34 -13.26 -5.21
N GLY A 82 2.21 -13.90 -4.90
CA GLY A 82 1.21 -14.23 -5.91
C GLY A 82 0.82 -12.99 -6.72
N PHE A 83 0.72 -13.13 -8.04
CA PHE A 83 0.30 -12.01 -8.90
C PHE A 83 -1.20 -11.79 -8.75
N LEU A 84 -1.60 -10.53 -8.52
CA LEU A 84 -3.01 -10.15 -8.37
C LEU A 84 -3.64 -9.94 -9.75
N GLU A 85 -3.99 -11.03 -10.43
CA GLU A 85 -4.61 -10.96 -11.76
C GLU A 85 -5.96 -10.23 -11.73
N GLY A 86 -6.16 -9.32 -12.68
CA GLY A 86 -7.37 -8.49 -12.76
C GLY A 86 -7.43 -7.33 -11.76
N TYR A 87 -6.49 -7.24 -10.81
CA TYR A 87 -6.44 -6.12 -9.89
C TYR A 87 -5.81 -4.88 -10.56
N ARG A 88 -6.31 -3.70 -10.20
CA ARG A 88 -5.78 -2.42 -10.66
C ARG A 88 -5.44 -1.50 -9.48
N PRO A 89 -4.37 -0.69 -9.55
CA PRO A 89 -4.06 0.28 -8.51
C PRO A 89 -5.23 1.27 -8.31
N LEU A 90 -5.61 1.58 -7.07
CA LEU A 90 -6.73 2.47 -6.77
C LEU A 90 -6.61 3.83 -7.44
N ARG A 91 -5.38 4.35 -7.56
CA ARG A 91 -5.12 5.57 -8.32
C ARG A 91 -5.66 5.49 -9.75
N GLU A 92 -5.34 4.43 -10.47
CA GLU A 92 -5.76 4.24 -11.86
C GLU A 92 -7.26 4.01 -11.94
N VAL A 93 -7.83 3.23 -11.02
CA VAL A 93 -9.28 3.02 -10.94
C VAL A 93 -10.01 4.34 -10.74
N LEU A 94 -9.61 5.14 -9.77
CA LEU A 94 -10.26 6.42 -9.46
C LEU A 94 -10.12 7.42 -10.61
N GLN A 95 -8.96 7.47 -11.28
CA GLN A 95 -8.76 8.35 -12.44
C GLN A 95 -9.57 7.91 -13.66
N GLY A 96 -9.76 6.61 -13.86
CA GLY A 96 -10.48 6.04 -14.99
C GLY A 96 -11.98 5.84 -14.77
N GLU A 97 -12.49 6.03 -13.54
CA GLU A 97 -13.90 5.85 -13.19
C GLU A 97 -14.71 7.09 -13.57
N PRO A 98 -15.64 7.00 -14.55
CA PRO A 98 -16.46 8.14 -14.96
C PRO A 98 -17.56 8.49 -13.96
N SER A 99 -18.03 7.54 -13.16
CA SER A 99 -19.10 7.79 -12.19
C SER A 99 -18.54 8.36 -10.89
N ARG A 100 -18.91 9.61 -10.57
CA ARG A 100 -18.51 10.24 -9.30
C ARG A 100 -19.04 9.48 -8.10
N ASP A 101 -20.29 9.01 -8.15
CA ASP A 101 -20.87 8.21 -7.07
C ASP A 101 -20.06 6.93 -6.84
N ARG A 102 -19.62 6.29 -7.93
CA ARG A 102 -18.78 5.10 -7.84
C ARG A 102 -17.40 5.39 -7.26
N GLN A 103 -16.79 6.54 -7.59
CA GLN A 103 -15.56 6.97 -6.93
C GLN A 103 -15.77 7.10 -5.42
N PHE A 104 -16.86 7.72 -4.97
CA PHE A 104 -17.19 7.80 -3.54
C PHE A 104 -17.38 6.42 -2.90
N ASP A 105 -18.00 5.47 -3.59
CA ASP A 105 -18.14 4.11 -3.07
C ASP A 105 -16.80 3.40 -2.89
N ILE A 106 -15.87 3.58 -3.83
CA ILE A 106 -14.50 3.07 -3.73
C ILE A 106 -13.75 3.73 -2.56
N ILE A 107 -13.94 5.03 -2.34
CA ILE A 107 -13.36 5.74 -1.20
C ILE A 107 -13.93 5.25 0.13
N ARG A 108 -15.24 5.01 0.22
CA ARG A 108 -15.87 4.41 1.41
C ARG A 108 -15.36 2.99 1.65
N LEU A 109 -15.18 2.21 0.59
CA LEU A 109 -14.58 0.88 0.65
C LEU A 109 -13.15 0.95 1.21
N LEU A 110 -12.34 1.88 0.73
CA LEU A 110 -10.99 2.12 1.27
C LEU A 110 -11.02 2.50 2.74
N GLY A 111 -11.95 3.37 3.17
CA GLY A 111 -12.15 3.71 4.58
C GLY A 111 -12.43 2.48 5.46
N ARG A 112 -13.37 1.62 5.06
CA ARG A 112 -13.68 0.36 5.78
C ARG A 112 -12.50 -0.61 5.78
N THR A 113 -11.80 -0.72 4.66
CA THR A 113 -10.62 -1.59 4.52
C THR A 113 -9.52 -1.14 5.48
N MET A 114 -9.26 0.16 5.56
CA MET A 114 -8.28 0.70 6.50
C MET A 114 -8.66 0.49 7.95
N ALA A 115 -9.95 0.54 8.30
CA ALA A 115 -10.40 0.25 9.65
C ALA A 115 -10.13 -1.21 10.05
N ASP A 116 -10.41 -2.18 9.15
CA ASP A 116 -10.08 -3.59 9.36
C ASP A 116 -8.56 -3.82 9.50
N ILE A 117 -7.76 -3.25 8.59
CA ILE A 117 -6.29 -3.30 8.63
C ILE A 117 -5.75 -2.73 9.95
N HIS A 118 -6.27 -1.58 10.40
CA HIS A 118 -5.86 -0.96 11.65
C HIS A 118 -6.30 -1.75 12.89
N ALA A 119 -7.46 -2.43 12.84
CA ALA A 119 -7.92 -3.33 13.90
C ALA A 119 -6.98 -4.54 14.06
N ARG A 120 -6.35 -4.99 12.98
CA ARG A 120 -5.32 -6.04 12.96
C ARG A 120 -3.91 -5.54 13.35
N GLY A 121 -3.75 -4.26 13.65
CA GLY A 121 -2.46 -3.68 14.04
C GLY A 121 -1.52 -3.37 12.88
N ILE A 122 -2.04 -3.26 11.66
CA ILE A 122 -1.21 -3.05 10.47
C ILE A 122 -1.20 -1.56 10.11
N GLU A 123 -0.01 -0.97 9.99
CA GLU A 123 0.19 0.40 9.51
C GLU A 123 0.78 0.35 8.09
N GLN A 124 0.17 1.05 7.13
CA GLN A 124 0.68 1.24 5.77
C GLN A 124 1.29 2.66 5.64
N PRO A 125 2.57 2.87 6.00
CA PRO A 125 3.14 4.22 6.08
C PRO A 125 3.35 4.87 4.71
N ASP A 126 3.33 4.11 3.62
CA ASP A 126 3.23 4.68 2.28
C ASP A 126 1.77 4.73 1.83
N GLY A 127 1.09 5.84 2.16
CA GLY A 127 -0.30 6.09 1.80
C GLY A 127 -0.55 6.37 0.32
N ASN A 128 0.37 6.00 -0.57
CA ASN A 128 0.17 6.12 -2.00
C ASN A 128 -0.94 5.18 -2.49
N LEU A 129 -1.93 5.70 -3.21
CA LEU A 129 -3.04 4.96 -3.79
C LEU A 129 -2.62 3.92 -4.85
N THR A 130 -1.34 3.86 -5.24
CA THR A 130 -0.80 2.76 -6.05
C THR A 130 -0.54 1.48 -5.26
N ASN A 131 -0.45 1.57 -3.92
CA ASN A 131 -0.17 0.43 -3.05
C ASN A 131 -1.44 -0.30 -2.61
N PHE A 132 -2.60 0.17 -3.06
CA PHE A 132 -3.91 -0.41 -2.81
C PHE A 132 -4.45 -0.88 -4.15
N MET A 133 -4.68 -2.18 -4.28
CA MET A 133 -5.08 -2.83 -5.50
C MET A 133 -6.55 -3.22 -5.38
N LEU A 134 -7.42 -2.73 -6.28
CA LEU A 134 -8.82 -3.11 -6.32
C LEU A 134 -9.01 -4.27 -7.30
N GLY A 135 -9.54 -5.38 -6.79
CA GLY A 135 -9.94 -6.55 -7.56
C GLY A 135 -11.43 -6.60 -7.86
N SER A 136 -11.85 -7.69 -8.50
CA SER A 136 -13.27 -8.02 -8.68
C SER A 136 -13.99 -8.15 -7.34
N GLY A 137 -15.26 -7.74 -7.29
CA GLY A 137 -16.07 -7.89 -6.08
C GLY A 137 -15.70 -6.90 -4.97
N ASP A 138 -15.06 -5.77 -5.31
CA ASP A 138 -14.74 -4.70 -4.36
C ASP A 138 -13.82 -5.14 -3.21
N VAL A 139 -12.83 -5.97 -3.56
CA VAL A 139 -11.79 -6.40 -2.63
C VAL A 139 -10.55 -5.54 -2.84
N ILE A 140 -10.07 -4.91 -1.76
CA ILE A 140 -8.79 -4.18 -1.75
C ILE A 140 -7.69 -5.07 -1.18
N ALA A 141 -6.61 -5.24 -1.93
CA ALA A 141 -5.37 -5.86 -1.46
C ALA A 141 -4.26 -4.82 -1.34
N LEU A 142 -3.35 -5.00 -0.38
CA LEU A 142 -2.15 -4.17 -0.25
C LEU A 142 -0.97 -4.79 -0.99
N VAL A 143 -0.14 -3.93 -1.57
CA VAL A 143 1.16 -4.29 -2.14
C VAL A 143 2.27 -3.38 -1.58
N ASP A 144 3.51 -3.65 -1.99
CA ASP A 144 4.72 -2.96 -1.51
C ASP A 144 4.91 -3.02 0.02
N GLU A 145 5.03 -4.24 0.53
CA GLU A 145 5.03 -4.54 1.97
C GLU A 145 6.33 -4.16 2.69
N ASP A 146 7.35 -3.63 1.98
CA ASP A 146 8.69 -3.37 2.53
C ASP A 146 8.64 -2.46 3.77
N ASP A 147 7.75 -1.46 3.75
CA ASP A 147 7.66 -0.43 4.78
C ASP A 147 6.50 -0.61 5.75
N ILE A 148 5.60 -1.57 5.51
CA ILE A 148 4.47 -1.90 6.40
C ILE A 148 4.97 -2.29 7.79
N ARG A 149 4.30 -1.78 8.82
CA ARG A 149 4.59 -2.10 10.21
C ARG A 149 3.42 -2.87 10.80
N VAL A 150 3.73 -3.82 11.66
CA VAL A 150 2.75 -4.66 12.34
C VAL A 150 2.97 -4.53 13.84
N TYR A 151 1.93 -4.13 14.54
CA TYR A 151 1.88 -3.94 15.99
C TYR A 151 1.10 -5.10 16.63
N PRO A 152 1.37 -5.43 17.90
CA PRO A 152 0.52 -6.34 18.65
C PRO A 152 -0.86 -5.71 18.88
N GLY A 153 -1.92 -6.39 18.42
CA GLY A 153 -3.29 -5.90 18.54
C GLY A 153 -3.56 -4.66 17.69
N ALA A 154 -4.71 -4.02 17.91
CA ALA A 154 -5.14 -2.88 17.11
C ALA A 154 -4.20 -1.66 17.25
N LEU A 155 -4.01 -0.90 16.17
CA LEU A 155 -3.18 0.30 16.17
C LEU A 155 -3.68 1.32 17.19
N ALA A 156 -2.80 1.92 17.99
CA ALA A 156 -3.17 3.03 18.87
C ALA A 156 -3.87 4.16 18.08
N ALA A 157 -4.87 4.81 18.67
CA ALA A 157 -5.75 5.77 17.98
C ALA A 157 -4.97 6.85 17.23
N ASN A 158 -3.90 7.38 17.83
CA ASN A 158 -3.06 8.38 17.18
C ASN A 158 -2.28 7.84 15.97
N VAL A 159 -1.79 6.59 16.03
CA VAL A 159 -1.09 5.96 14.90
C VAL A 159 -2.07 5.73 13.75
N ALA A 160 -3.25 5.19 14.04
CA ALA A 160 -4.32 4.99 13.08
C ALA A 160 -4.76 6.31 12.43
N LEU A 161 -4.92 7.39 13.21
CA LEU A 161 -5.25 8.72 12.73
C LEU A 161 -4.21 9.26 11.75
N LEU A 162 -2.93 9.22 12.14
CA LEU A 162 -1.84 9.71 11.30
C LEU A 162 -1.68 8.90 10.02
N ASN A 163 -1.92 7.58 10.10
CA ASN A 163 -1.87 6.69 8.93
C ASN A 163 -3.03 6.96 7.97
N LEU A 164 -4.26 7.06 8.48
CA LEU A 164 -5.43 7.41 7.67
C LEU A 164 -5.28 8.81 7.04
N ALA A 165 -4.76 9.78 7.81
CA ALA A 165 -4.53 11.14 7.30
C ALA A 165 -3.50 11.18 6.15
N ASN A 166 -2.47 10.33 6.19
CA ASN A 166 -1.51 10.19 5.09
C ASN A 166 -2.19 9.69 3.81
N ILE A 167 -3.06 8.69 3.92
CA ILE A 167 -3.83 8.16 2.78
C ILE A 167 -4.81 9.22 2.26
N ALA A 168 -5.59 9.82 3.16
CA ALA A 168 -6.57 10.86 2.84
C ALA A 168 -5.93 12.10 2.17
N SER A 169 -4.65 12.38 2.46
CA SER A 169 -3.92 13.49 1.84
C SER A 169 -3.80 13.37 0.32
N ARG A 170 -3.96 12.17 -0.24
CA ARG A 170 -3.94 11.91 -1.70
C ARG A 170 -5.27 12.22 -2.39
N LEU A 171 -6.35 12.39 -1.62
CA LEU A 171 -7.66 12.76 -2.14
C LEU A 171 -7.70 14.27 -2.29
N VAL A 172 -7.98 14.77 -3.49
CA VAL A 172 -8.03 16.22 -3.77
C VAL A 172 -9.37 16.82 -3.33
N ASP A 173 -10.45 16.07 -3.52
CA ASP A 173 -11.80 16.45 -3.12
C ASP A 173 -11.98 16.34 -1.58
N PRO A 174 -12.27 17.45 -0.87
CA PRO A 174 -12.57 17.42 0.57
C PRO A 174 -13.73 16.48 0.94
N ASP A 175 -14.73 16.34 0.06
CA ASP A 175 -15.88 15.49 0.33
C ASP A 175 -15.46 14.01 0.30
N MET A 176 -14.51 13.64 -0.56
CA MET A 176 -13.92 12.29 -0.53
C MET A 176 -13.10 12.04 0.73
N VAL A 177 -12.39 13.05 1.25
CA VAL A 177 -11.70 12.94 2.55
C VAL A 177 -12.71 12.66 3.67
N GLN A 178 -13.84 13.37 3.67
CA GLN A 178 -14.89 13.17 4.65
C GLN A 178 -15.55 11.80 4.47
N ALA A 179 -15.86 11.38 3.25
CA ALA A 179 -16.44 10.05 2.97
C ALA A 179 -15.53 8.89 3.39
N LEU A 180 -14.21 9.03 3.20
CA LEU A 180 -13.22 8.07 3.70
C LEU A 180 -13.28 7.99 5.23
N LEU A 181 -13.29 9.15 5.90
CA LEU A 181 -13.32 9.24 7.35
C LEU A 181 -14.62 8.64 7.92
N ASP A 182 -15.77 9.00 7.38
CA ASP A 182 -17.07 8.54 7.84
C ASP A 182 -17.17 7.01 7.71
N ALA A 183 -16.76 6.46 6.57
CA ALA A 183 -16.75 5.02 6.37
C ALA A 183 -15.75 4.29 7.27
N TYR A 184 -14.62 4.92 7.59
CA TYR A 184 -13.64 4.39 8.55
C TYR A 184 -14.23 4.36 9.97
N LEU A 185 -14.85 5.45 10.43
CA LEU A 185 -15.41 5.56 11.78
C LEU A 185 -16.65 4.67 11.98
N ALA A 186 -17.49 4.51 10.95
CA ALA A 186 -18.74 3.75 11.03
C ALA A 186 -18.56 2.26 11.39
N VAL A 187 -17.35 1.72 11.22
CA VAL A 187 -17.05 0.31 11.51
C VAL A 187 -16.12 0.13 12.72
N LEU A 188 -15.72 1.22 13.38
CA LEU A 188 -14.95 1.11 14.61
C LEU A 188 -15.86 0.80 15.80
N PRO A 189 -15.34 0.10 16.83
CA PRO A 189 -16.01 0.05 18.13
C PRO A 189 -16.23 1.46 18.70
N ALA A 190 -17.36 1.69 19.37
CA ALA A 190 -17.77 3.00 19.88
C ALA A 190 -16.67 3.70 20.70
N GLU A 191 -16.02 2.98 21.62
CA GLU A 191 -14.93 3.49 22.44
C GLU A 191 -13.76 4.09 21.61
N ARG A 192 -13.47 3.51 20.45
CA ARG A 192 -12.40 3.97 19.56
C ARG A 192 -12.84 5.12 18.68
N ALA A 193 -14.11 5.14 18.29
CA ALA A 193 -14.71 6.25 17.55
C ALA A 193 -14.77 7.51 18.42
N GLU A 194 -15.12 7.39 19.71
CA GLU A 194 -15.13 8.50 20.68
C GLU A 194 -13.73 9.09 20.92
N ALA A 195 -12.69 8.24 20.92
CA ALA A 195 -11.31 8.68 21.02
C ALA A 195 -10.79 9.40 19.75
N TRP A 196 -11.58 9.45 18.67
CA TRP A 196 -11.16 10.07 17.42
C TRP A 196 -11.19 11.60 17.50
N ASN A 197 -10.10 12.23 17.07
CA ASN A 197 -10.00 13.69 17.03
C ASN A 197 -10.07 14.20 15.59
N GLN A 198 -11.26 14.62 15.16
CA GLN A 198 -11.50 15.10 13.79
C GLN A 198 -10.67 16.34 13.44
N LYS A 199 -10.51 17.30 14.37
CA LYS A 199 -9.68 18.50 14.14
C LYS A 199 -8.22 18.11 13.88
N ARG A 200 -7.68 17.18 14.66
CA ARG A 200 -6.31 16.67 14.50
C ARG A 200 -6.16 15.89 13.20
N PHE A 201 -7.15 15.09 12.81
CA PHE A 201 -7.17 14.38 11.54
C PHE A 201 -7.05 15.38 10.37
N GLN A 202 -7.93 16.39 10.32
CA GLN A 202 -7.90 17.40 9.26
C GLN A 202 -6.58 18.19 9.22
N ALA A 203 -6.05 18.57 10.39
CA ALA A 203 -4.74 19.21 10.48
C ALA A 203 -3.61 18.31 9.95
N SER A 204 -3.68 17.01 10.22
CA SER A 204 -2.70 16.02 9.76
C SER A 204 -2.79 15.79 8.26
N VAL A 205 -4.00 15.75 7.68
CA VAL A 205 -4.23 15.69 6.22
C VAL A 205 -3.56 16.89 5.54
N LYS A 206 -3.79 18.10 6.05
CA LYS A 206 -3.17 19.33 5.53
C LYS A 206 -1.63 19.28 5.64
N SER A 207 -1.10 18.85 6.78
CA SER A 207 0.35 18.71 6.97
C SER A 207 0.98 17.73 5.99
N TRP A 208 0.32 16.59 5.74
CA TRP A 208 0.79 15.62 4.75
C TRP A 208 0.79 16.20 3.34
N ARG A 209 -0.28 16.89 2.93
CA ARG A 209 -0.34 17.56 1.62
C ARG A 209 0.82 18.54 1.43
N GLN A 210 1.08 19.39 2.42
CA GLN A 210 2.21 20.33 2.39
C GLN A 210 3.56 19.62 2.25
N CYS A 211 3.77 18.53 2.99
CA CYS A 211 4.99 17.72 2.86
C CYS A 211 5.13 17.09 1.47
N LEU A 212 4.04 16.62 0.87
CA LEU A 212 4.04 16.04 -0.48
C LEU A 212 4.34 17.10 -1.54
N GLU A 213 3.72 18.27 -1.45
CA GLU A 213 3.98 19.43 -2.32
C GLU A 213 5.44 19.86 -2.26
N ALA A 214 6.00 20.02 -1.05
CA ALA A 214 7.41 20.37 -0.87
C ALA A 214 8.35 19.32 -1.49
N LYS A 215 8.03 18.02 -1.33
CA LYS A 215 8.79 16.93 -1.97
C LYS A 215 8.71 16.97 -3.50
N ARG A 216 7.55 17.31 -4.08
CA ARG A 216 7.36 17.46 -5.53
C ARG A 216 8.13 18.65 -6.08
N ALA A 217 8.04 19.80 -5.40
CA ALA A 217 8.76 21.02 -5.77
C ALA A 217 10.28 20.76 -5.81
N LYS A 218 10.82 20.09 -4.80
CA LYS A 218 12.24 19.69 -4.76
C LYS A 218 12.67 18.77 -5.92
N ARG A 219 11.73 18.07 -6.55
CA ARG A 219 11.97 17.13 -7.66
C ARG A 219 11.64 17.71 -9.04
N ASN A 220 11.29 19.00 -9.14
CA ASN A 220 10.82 19.65 -10.37
C ASN A 220 9.66 18.90 -11.06
N ILE A 221 8.76 18.30 -10.28
CA ILE A 221 7.57 17.62 -10.82
C ILE A 221 6.46 18.66 -11.02
N ALA A 222 6.20 19.03 -12.27
CA ALA A 222 5.47 20.26 -12.62
C ALA A 222 3.93 20.24 -12.52
N ARG A 223 3.29 19.25 -11.88
CA ARG A 223 1.81 19.25 -11.72
C ARG A 223 1.33 18.62 -10.41
N VAL A 224 0.25 19.18 -9.87
CA VAL A 224 -0.65 18.46 -8.95
C VAL A 224 -1.28 17.33 -9.75
N ARG A 225 -1.01 16.09 -9.34
CA ARG A 225 -1.63 14.90 -9.91
C ARG A 225 -2.77 14.50 -8.98
N ASN A 226 -3.97 14.33 -9.53
CA ASN A 226 -5.11 13.81 -8.75
C ASN A 226 -4.77 12.40 -8.28
N PHE A 227 -5.05 12.08 -7.02
CA PHE A 227 -4.81 10.76 -6.42
C PHE A 227 -3.32 10.37 -6.30
N ASP A 228 -2.42 11.36 -6.23
CA ASP A 228 -0.96 11.16 -6.10
C ASP A 228 -0.38 11.67 -4.80
#